data_AF-A0AAD7BGD9-F1
#
_entry.id   AF-A0AAD7BGD9-F1
#
_cell.length_a   1.000
_cell.length_b   1.000
_cell.length_c   1.000
_cell.angle_alpha   90.00
_cell.angle_beta   90.00
_cell.angle_gamma   90.00
#
_symmetry.space_group_name_H-M   'P 1'
#
loop_
_entity.id
_entity.type
_entity.pdbx_description
1 polymer ?
#
loop_
_entity_poly.entity_id
_entity_poly.type
_entity_poly.pdbx_seq_one_letter_code
_entity_poly.pdbx_strand_id
1 'polypeptide(L)'
;MQSQLAVLHAEERTARAALENIVYPILTLPTDVTTEIFQHYAGDPSTLASVCRQWREVAFSFPRLWPALPAPPGQSGRRWPFRPPGLASLLRSRLSRVGSLPFRLEPLLSPTDETLSILAPYFPQLSKLKLLLSGLS
;
A
#
# COMPACT_ATOMS: atom_id res chain seq x y z
N MET A 1 -26.03 -32.06 -20.69
CA MET A 1 -24.78 -31.40 -20.24
C MET A 1 -24.37 -30.23 -21.14
N GLN A 2 -24.32 -30.39 -22.48
CA GLN A 2 -24.00 -29.27 -23.41
C GLN A 2 -24.99 -28.09 -23.35
N SER A 3 -26.28 -28.37 -23.07
CA SER A 3 -27.31 -27.33 -22.93
C SER A 3 -27.10 -26.39 -21.73
N GLN A 4 -26.60 -26.91 -20.59
CA GLN A 4 -26.32 -26.09 -19.41
C GLN A 4 -25.12 -25.17 -19.60
N LEU A 5 -24.11 -25.62 -20.35
CA LEU A 5 -22.94 -24.81 -20.70
C LEU A 5 -23.32 -23.61 -21.57
N ALA A 6 -24.22 -23.80 -22.53
CA ALA A 6 -24.70 -22.72 -23.39
C ALA A 6 -25.48 -21.65 -22.62
N VAL A 7 -26.31 -22.07 -21.66
CA VAL A 7 -27.05 -21.15 -20.78
C VAL A 7 -26.09 -20.33 -19.92
N LEU A 8 -25.10 -20.98 -19.27
CA LEU A 8 -24.11 -20.29 -18.45
C LEU A 8 -23.30 -19.26 -19.25
N HIS A 9 -22.88 -19.58 -20.48
CA HIS A 9 -22.16 -18.63 -21.32
C HIS A 9 -23.02 -17.46 -21.83
N ALA A 10 -24.34 -17.65 -21.96
CA ALA A 10 -25.26 -16.57 -22.32
C ALA A 10 -25.51 -15.63 -21.12
N GLU A 11 -25.65 -16.19 -19.92
CA GLU A 11 -25.76 -15.44 -18.68
C GLU A 11 -24.48 -14.64 -18.39
N GLU A 12 -23.30 -15.27 -18.53
CA GLU A 12 -22.00 -14.61 -18.37
C GLU A 12 -21.87 -13.40 -19.31
N ARG A 13 -22.21 -13.57 -20.58
CA ARG A 13 -22.18 -12.48 -21.58
C ARG A 13 -23.12 -11.34 -21.21
N THR A 14 -24.32 -11.66 -20.74
CA THR A 14 -25.32 -10.66 -20.35
C THR A 14 -24.86 -9.86 -19.13
N ALA A 15 -24.35 -10.54 -18.09
CA ALA A 15 -23.79 -9.89 -16.91
C ALA A 15 -22.58 -9.02 -17.26
N ARG A 16 -21.70 -9.49 -18.15
CA ARG A 16 -20.52 -8.74 -18.60
C ARG A 16 -20.90 -7.49 -19.40
N ALA A 17 -21.88 -7.58 -20.31
CA ALA A 17 -22.38 -6.41 -21.04
C ALA A 17 -23.07 -5.38 -20.12
N ALA A 18 -23.79 -5.84 -19.09
CA ALA A 18 -24.37 -4.95 -18.08
C ALA A 18 -23.29 -4.25 -17.25
N LEU A 19 -22.22 -4.96 -16.89
CA LEU A 19 -21.06 -4.41 -16.20
C LEU A 19 -20.29 -3.39 -17.05
N GLU A 20 -20.17 -3.62 -18.36
CA GLU A 20 -19.54 -2.66 -19.28
C GLU A 20 -20.31 -1.33 -19.36
N ASN A 21 -21.64 -1.36 -19.22
CA ASN A 21 -22.46 -0.15 -19.13
C ASN A 21 -22.33 0.57 -17.78
N ILE A 22 -21.96 -0.14 -16.72
CA ILE A 22 -21.62 0.45 -15.42
C ILE A 22 -20.14 0.80 -15.48
N VAL A 23 -19.82 1.92 -16.15
CA VAL A 23 -18.45 2.43 -16.24
C VAL A 23 -17.88 2.55 -14.82
N TYR A 24 -16.95 1.68 -14.45
CA TYR A 24 -16.15 1.82 -13.25
C TYR A 24 -15.22 3.02 -13.47
N PRO A 25 -15.55 4.23 -12.96
CA PRO A 25 -14.88 5.44 -13.43
C PRO A 25 -13.39 5.37 -13.13
N ILE A 26 -13.04 4.79 -11.99
CA ILE A 26 -11.65 4.61 -11.55
C ILE A 26 -10.81 3.68 -12.42
N LEU A 27 -11.43 2.83 -13.24
CA LEU A 27 -10.73 1.97 -14.20
C LEU A 27 -10.53 2.65 -15.55
N THR A 28 -11.29 3.71 -15.85
CA THR A 28 -11.18 4.50 -17.08
C THR A 28 -10.40 5.80 -16.89
N LEU A 29 -10.10 6.18 -15.65
CA LEU A 29 -9.25 7.33 -15.35
C LEU A 29 -7.79 7.11 -15.81
N PRO A 30 -7.13 8.17 -16.30
CA PRO A 30 -5.69 8.15 -16.50
C PRO A 30 -4.95 7.78 -15.20
N THR A 31 -3.86 7.03 -15.33
CA THR A 31 -3.08 6.53 -14.20
C THR A 31 -2.64 7.63 -13.23
N ASP A 32 -2.30 8.81 -13.72
CA ASP A 32 -1.91 9.95 -12.88
C ASP A 32 -3.06 10.41 -11.98
N VAL A 33 -4.28 10.51 -12.51
CA VAL A 33 -5.48 10.89 -11.74
C VAL A 33 -5.80 9.82 -10.69
N THR A 34 -5.74 8.55 -11.06
CA THR A 34 -5.94 7.42 -10.13
C THR A 34 -4.91 7.44 -9.01
N THR A 35 -3.65 7.75 -9.32
CA THR A 35 -2.58 7.86 -8.32
C THR A 35 -2.83 9.02 -7.35
N GLU A 36 -3.27 10.18 -7.83
CA GLU A 36 -3.62 11.30 -6.94
C GLU A 36 -4.81 10.95 -6.03
N ILE A 37 -5.85 10.30 -6.55
CA ILE A 37 -6.97 9.81 -5.73
C ILE A 37 -6.46 8.85 -4.65
N PHE A 38 -5.60 7.90 -5.02
CA PHE A 38 -5.00 6.95 -4.10
C PHE A 38 -4.20 7.64 -2.99
N GLN A 39 -3.43 8.65 -3.33
CA GLN A 39 -2.62 9.41 -2.38
C GLN A 39 -3.48 10.14 -1.33
N HIS A 40 -4.67 10.59 -1.71
CA HIS A 40 -5.58 11.29 -0.80
C HIS A 40 -6.49 10.36 0.01
N TYR A 41 -6.88 9.21 -0.54
CA TYR A 41 -7.91 8.37 0.06
C TYR A 41 -7.34 7.16 0.82
N ALA A 42 -6.17 6.67 0.45
CA ALA A 42 -5.60 5.49 1.08
C ALA A 42 -4.61 5.86 2.19
N GLY A 43 -5.01 5.62 3.44
CA GLY A 43 -4.06 5.58 4.55
C GLY A 43 -3.04 4.42 4.42
N ASP A 44 -3.41 3.36 3.69
CA ASP A 44 -2.55 2.23 3.38
C ASP A 44 -2.66 1.83 1.89
N PRO A 45 -1.59 1.91 1.09
CA PRO A 45 -1.56 1.42 -0.29
C PRO A 45 -1.76 -0.09 -0.43
N SER A 46 -1.54 -0.86 0.63
CA SER A 46 -1.77 -2.31 0.64
C SER A 46 -3.25 -2.62 0.48
N THR A 47 -4.13 -1.81 1.07
CA THR A 47 -5.57 -1.91 0.86
C THR A 47 -5.92 -1.67 -0.61
N LEU A 48 -5.32 -0.68 -1.26
CA LEU A 48 -5.52 -0.44 -2.70
C LEU A 48 -5.08 -1.63 -3.56
N ALA A 49 -3.92 -2.20 -3.24
CA ALA A 49 -3.37 -3.37 -3.94
C ALA A 49 -4.21 -4.66 -3.78
N SER A 50 -5.12 -4.71 -2.80
CA SER A 50 -6.06 -5.81 -2.59
C SER A 50 -7.36 -5.70 -3.39
N VAL A 51 -7.71 -4.52 -3.92
CA VAL A 51 -9.00 -4.29 -4.59
C VAL A 51 -9.08 -5.02 -5.93
N CYS A 52 -8.16 -4.73 -6.85
CA CYS A 52 -8.10 -5.39 -8.15
C CYS A 52 -6.67 -5.36 -8.71
N ARG A 53 -6.44 -6.07 -9.83
CA ARG A 53 -5.14 -6.13 -10.49
C ARG A 53 -4.64 -4.76 -10.96
N GLN A 54 -5.50 -3.96 -11.58
CA GLN A 54 -5.14 -2.63 -12.09
C GLN A 54 -4.72 -1.70 -10.94
N TRP A 55 -5.47 -1.70 -9.83
CA TRP A 55 -5.13 -0.90 -8.65
C TRP A 55 -3.81 -1.31 -8.03
N ARG A 56 -3.51 -2.62 -8.02
CA ARG A 56 -2.23 -3.14 -7.57
C ARG A 56 -1.08 -2.68 -8.45
N GLU A 57 -1.24 -2.73 -9.77
CA GLU A 57 -0.22 -2.25 -10.72
C GLU A 57 0.06 -0.77 -10.52
N VAL A 58 -0.99 0.06 -10.37
CA VAL A 58 -0.83 1.48 -10.03
C VAL A 58 -0.16 1.63 -8.66
N ALA A 59 -0.68 1.01 -7.60
CA ALA A 59 -0.13 1.13 -6.26
C ALA A 59 1.36 0.78 -6.21
N PHE A 60 1.81 -0.23 -6.95
CA PHE A 60 3.22 -0.66 -6.95
C PHE A 60 4.11 0.15 -7.89
N SER A 61 3.56 0.81 -8.92
CA SER A 61 4.32 1.62 -9.86
C SER A 61 4.66 3.01 -9.34
N PHE A 62 3.98 3.48 -8.29
CA PHE A 62 4.17 4.82 -7.74
C PHE A 62 4.73 4.77 -6.31
N PRO A 63 6.07 4.85 -6.14
CA PRO A 63 6.72 4.86 -4.83
C PRO A 63 6.20 5.93 -3.87
N ARG A 64 5.70 7.06 -4.40
CA ARG A 64 5.11 8.16 -3.60
C ARG A 64 3.87 7.76 -2.81
N LEU A 65 3.21 6.66 -3.16
CA LEU A 65 2.09 6.11 -2.41
C LEU A 65 2.54 5.42 -1.12
N TRP A 66 3.83 5.06 -0.99
CA TRP A 66 4.36 4.32 0.16
C TRP A 66 5.18 5.18 1.13
N PRO A 67 4.81 6.45 1.44
CA PRO A 67 5.71 7.37 2.13
C PRO A 67 5.93 7.01 3.60
N ALA A 68 5.07 6.17 4.18
CA ALA A 68 5.12 5.80 5.59
C ALA A 68 4.53 4.40 5.83
N LEU A 69 4.68 3.93 7.07
CA LEU A 69 3.92 2.80 7.59
C LEU A 69 2.45 3.20 7.83
N PRO A 70 1.49 2.27 7.64
CA PRO A 70 0.10 2.55 7.96
C PRO A 70 -0.06 2.82 9.46
N ALA A 71 -0.97 3.72 9.79
CA ALA A 71 -1.39 3.94 11.17
C ALA A 71 -2.08 2.66 11.70
N PRO A 72 -2.01 2.39 13.02
CA PRO A 72 -2.73 1.28 13.62
C PRO A 72 -4.25 1.42 13.34
N PRO A 73 -4.95 0.30 13.09
CA PRO A 73 -6.39 0.33 12.83
C PRO A 73 -7.14 0.98 14.00
N GLY A 74 -8.11 1.84 13.67
CA GLY A 74 -8.93 2.55 14.66
C GLY A 74 -8.26 3.75 15.34
N GLN A 75 -7.05 4.14 14.94
CA GLN A 75 -6.33 5.26 15.55
C GLN A 75 -5.64 6.12 14.47
N SER A 76 -6.33 7.16 14.01
CA SER A 76 -5.72 8.21 13.20
C SER A 76 -4.69 8.99 14.04
N GLY A 77 -3.42 8.97 13.63
CA GLY A 77 -2.38 9.83 14.18
C GLY A 77 -1.75 9.39 15.51
N ARG A 78 -2.00 8.17 16.00
CA ARG A 78 -1.31 7.66 17.21
C ARG A 78 -0.21 6.65 16.88
N ARG A 79 0.77 6.60 17.77
CA ARG A 79 1.85 5.60 17.80
C ARG A 79 1.25 4.19 17.86
N TRP A 80 1.87 3.23 17.19
CA TRP A 80 1.53 1.81 17.38
C TRP A 80 1.66 1.45 18.87
N PRO A 81 0.58 0.99 19.54
CA PRO A 81 0.63 0.65 20.96
C PRO A 81 1.49 -0.59 21.22
N PHE A 82 1.65 -1.45 20.22
CA PHE A 82 2.49 -2.64 20.23
C PHE A 82 3.16 -2.84 18.88
N ARG A 83 4.28 -3.58 18.86
CA ARG A 83 5.00 -3.91 17.63
C ARG A 83 4.10 -4.84 16.80
N PRO A 84 3.74 -4.49 15.56
CA PRO A 84 2.96 -5.40 14.74
C PRO A 84 3.81 -6.65 14.42
N PRO A 85 3.22 -7.85 14.51
CA PRO A 85 3.91 -9.06 14.06
C PRO A 85 4.29 -8.90 12.58
N GLY A 86 5.51 -9.31 12.22
CA GLY A 86 6.01 -9.13 10.87
C GLY A 86 6.37 -7.68 10.50
N LEU A 87 6.58 -6.78 11.47
CA LEU A 87 7.05 -5.42 11.18
C LEU A 87 8.30 -5.41 10.27
N ALA A 88 9.23 -6.33 10.51
CA ALA A 88 10.44 -6.50 9.71
C ALA A 88 10.15 -6.79 8.23
N SER A 89 9.25 -7.73 7.95
CA SER A 89 8.87 -8.08 6.58
C SER A 89 8.08 -6.97 5.91
N LEU A 90 7.20 -6.29 6.67
CA LEU A 90 6.44 -5.15 6.18
C LEU A 90 7.35 -3.96 5.84
N LEU A 91 8.32 -3.64 6.72
CA LEU A 91 9.35 -2.63 6.46
C LEU A 91 10.15 -2.98 5.22
N ARG A 92 10.67 -4.21 5.11
CA ARG A 92 11.45 -4.66 3.96
C ARG A 92 10.65 -4.54 2.66
N SER A 93 9.39 -4.96 2.68
CA SER A 93 8.48 -4.88 1.53
C SER A 93 8.18 -3.44 1.13
N ARG A 94 8.10 -2.49 2.07
CA ARG A 94 7.89 -1.08 1.75
C ARG A 94 9.15 -0.39 1.27
N LEU A 95 10.25 -0.58 1.95
CA LEU A 95 11.53 0.04 1.60
C LEU A 95 11.99 -0.38 0.20
N SER A 96 11.76 -1.65 -0.18
CA SER A 96 12.03 -2.11 -1.54
C SER A 96 11.18 -1.41 -2.62
N ARG A 97 10.01 -0.86 -2.26
CA ARG A 97 9.09 -0.16 -3.17
C ARG A 97 9.32 1.34 -3.21
N VAL A 98 9.74 1.93 -2.10
CA VAL A 98 10.00 3.37 -1.99
C VAL A 98 11.23 3.77 -2.81
N GLY A 99 12.18 2.84 -2.98
CA GLY A 99 13.36 3.04 -3.81
C GLY A 99 14.28 4.08 -3.19
N SER A 100 14.41 5.25 -3.82
CA SER A 100 15.24 6.37 -3.35
C SER A 100 14.43 7.52 -2.73
N LEU A 101 13.11 7.40 -2.65
CA LEU A 101 12.27 8.45 -2.09
C LEU A 101 12.39 8.53 -0.56
N PRO A 102 12.16 9.71 0.04
CA PRO A 102 12.18 9.85 1.49
C PRO A 102 11.09 8.99 2.13
N PHE A 103 11.50 8.05 2.97
CA PHE A 103 10.60 7.22 3.78
C PHE A 103 10.45 7.80 5.17
N ARG A 104 9.20 8.02 5.59
CA ARG A 104 8.85 8.53 6.92
C ARG A 104 8.61 7.35 7.87
N LEU A 105 9.57 7.11 8.74
CA LEU A 105 9.37 6.29 9.92
C LEU A 105 8.69 7.17 10.97
N GLU A 106 7.38 7.00 11.13
CA GLU A 106 6.71 7.43 12.35
C GLU A 106 7.39 6.76 13.55
N PRO A 107 7.38 7.37 14.74
CA PRO A 107 8.14 6.89 15.88
C PRO A 107 7.71 5.48 16.25
N LEU A 108 8.38 4.49 15.68
CA LEU A 108 8.22 3.10 16.03
C LEU A 108 8.56 2.97 17.51
N LEU A 109 7.93 2.00 18.18
CA LEU A 109 8.45 1.51 19.46
C LEU A 109 9.97 1.30 19.34
N SER A 110 10.70 1.53 20.43
CA SER A 110 12.18 1.47 20.53
C SER A 110 12.79 0.54 19.47
N PRO A 111 13.59 1.06 18.52
CA PRO A 111 14.14 0.25 17.45
C PRO A 111 14.94 -0.92 18.03
N THR A 112 14.69 -2.13 17.53
CA THR A 112 15.47 -3.33 17.86
C THR A 112 16.64 -3.48 16.88
N ASP A 113 17.67 -4.25 17.24
CA ASP A 113 18.79 -4.58 16.34
C ASP A 113 18.33 -5.15 15.00
N GLU A 114 17.26 -5.96 14.99
CA GLU A 114 16.66 -6.49 13.76
C GLU A 114 16.11 -5.36 12.87
N THR A 115 15.37 -4.41 13.44
CA THR A 115 14.84 -3.28 12.68
C THR A 115 15.95 -2.34 12.22
N LEU A 116 16.98 -2.11 13.04
CA LEU A 116 18.14 -1.32 12.68
C LEU A 116 18.91 -1.97 11.52
N SER A 117 19.09 -3.30 11.55
CA SER A 117 19.73 -4.06 10.47
C SER A 117 18.97 -3.95 9.14
N ILE A 118 17.63 -3.92 9.19
CA ILE A 118 16.79 -3.74 7.99
C ILE A 118 16.88 -2.31 7.47
N LEU A 119 16.97 -1.33 8.36
CA LEU A 119 17.02 0.09 8.00
C LEU A 119 18.40 0.56 7.57
N ALA A 120 19.48 -0.11 8.01
CA ALA A 120 20.86 0.30 7.78
C ALA A 120 21.18 0.62 6.30
N PRO A 121 20.76 -0.20 5.30
CA PRO A 121 21.00 0.12 3.88
C PRO A 121 20.27 1.37 3.39
N TYR A 122 19.20 1.77 4.07
CA TYR A 122 18.31 2.85 3.67
C TYR A 122 18.55 4.14 4.47
N PHE A 123 19.45 4.13 5.46
CA PHE A 123 19.77 5.30 6.30
C PHE A 123 20.01 6.61 5.52
N PRO A 124 20.69 6.62 4.35
CA PRO A 124 20.86 7.85 3.57
C PRO A 124 19.54 8.48 3.11
N GLN A 125 18.49 7.67 2.93
CA GLN A 125 17.18 8.09 2.45
C GLN A 125 16.22 8.47 3.60
N LEU A 126 16.55 8.06 4.83
CA LEU A 126 15.75 8.31 6.03
C LEU A 126 16.05 9.71 6.58
N SER A 127 15.69 10.71 5.79
CA SER A 127 15.92 12.15 6.02
C SER A 127 15.38 12.72 7.34
N LYS A 128 14.64 11.94 8.15
CA LYS A 128 14.02 12.36 9.41
C LYS A 128 14.23 11.42 10.61
N LEU A 129 15.13 10.43 10.52
CA LEU A 129 15.38 9.49 11.64
C LEU A 129 16.03 10.15 12.88
N LYS A 130 16.38 11.45 12.79
CA LYS A 130 16.94 12.24 13.91
C LYS A 130 16.10 12.22 15.18
N LEU A 131 14.78 12.03 15.10
CA LEU A 131 13.89 12.05 16.28
C LEU A 131 13.82 10.72 17.06
N LEU A 132 14.24 9.60 16.46
CA LEU A 132 14.15 8.29 17.11
C LEU A 132 15.42 7.91 17.88
N LEU A 133 16.59 8.41 17.46
CA LEU A 133 17.87 8.09 18.09
C LEU A 133 18.23 9.02 19.25
N SER A 134 17.59 10.18 19.36
CA SER A 134 17.80 11.13 20.47
C SER A 134 17.24 10.66 21.82
N GLY A 135 16.60 9.49 21.88
CA GLY A 135 16.14 8.83 23.12
C GLY A 135 16.99 7.63 23.53
N LEU A 136 18.15 7.40 22.90
CA LEU A 136 19.08 6.30 23.20
C LEU A 136 20.36 6.78 23.92
N SER A 137 20.41 8.03 24.41
CA SER A 137 21.51 8.55 25.24
C SER A 137 21.19 8.48 26.73
#